data_AF-A0A530RB13-F1
#
_entry.id   AF-A0A530RB13-F1
#
_cell.length_a   1.000
_cell.length_b   1.000
_cell.length_c   1.000
_cell.angle_alpha   90.00
_cell.angle_beta   90.00
_cell.angle_gamma   90.00
#
_symmetry.space_group_name_H-M   'P 1'
#
loop_
_entity.id
_entity.type
_entity.pdbx_description
1 polymer ?
#
loop_
_entity_poly.entity_id
_entity_poly.type
_entity_poly.pdbx_seq_one_letter_code
_entity_poly.pdbx_strand_id
1 'polypeptide(L)'
;MTSDDNTPVLSGAIGQYREFDPPAALERHFLCVWSNTLRPDAGGLSAVVPDGCVDITWIDGDLVVAGPDVAVALSTLTPGSTVIGTRFG
;
A
#
# COMPACT_ATOMS: atom_id res chain seq x y z
N MET A 1 14.05 18.12 -22.06
CA MET A 1 14.25 17.71 -20.65
C MET A 1 12.96 17.01 -20.25
N THR A 2 12.84 15.74 -20.60
CA THR A 2 11.68 14.91 -20.23
C THR A 2 11.86 14.59 -18.76
N SER A 3 11.02 15.14 -17.89
CA SER A 3 11.00 14.78 -16.48
C SER A 3 10.89 13.26 -16.36
N ASP A 4 11.63 12.67 -15.42
CA ASP A 4 11.60 11.25 -15.03
C ASP A 4 10.25 10.85 -14.39
N ASP A 5 9.15 11.17 -15.06
CA ASP A 5 7.76 11.08 -14.58
C ASP A 5 7.25 9.63 -14.45
N ASN A 6 8.11 8.65 -14.75
CA ASN A 6 7.80 7.23 -14.71
C ASN A 6 8.63 6.45 -13.69
N THR A 7 9.40 7.13 -12.82
CA THR A 7 10.08 6.45 -11.71
C THR A 7 9.04 6.09 -10.65
N PRO A 8 8.85 4.80 -10.33
CA PRO A 8 7.91 4.41 -9.29
C PRO A 8 8.30 4.96 -7.93
N VAL A 9 7.32 5.41 -7.15
CA VAL A 9 7.53 5.82 -5.76
C VAL A 9 7.19 4.65 -4.85
N LEU A 10 7.97 4.43 -3.79
CA LEU A 10 7.66 3.39 -2.80
C LEU A 10 6.28 3.65 -2.19
N SER A 11 5.46 2.61 -2.11
CA SER A 11 4.07 2.71 -1.69
C SER A 11 3.93 3.35 -0.31
N GLY A 12 4.73 2.93 0.68
CA GLY A 12 4.73 3.54 2.02
C GLY A 12 5.20 5.01 2.08
N ALA A 13 5.80 5.54 1.01
CA ALA A 13 6.31 6.91 0.95
C ALA A 13 5.47 7.86 0.08
N ILE A 14 4.52 7.33 -0.70
CA ILE A 14 3.70 8.10 -1.66
C ILE A 14 2.65 8.99 -0.98
N GLY A 15 2.37 8.75 0.30
CA GLY A 15 1.32 9.40 1.07
C GLY A 15 1.66 9.57 2.54
N GLN A 16 0.61 9.71 3.35
CA GLN A 16 0.69 9.67 4.81
C GLN A 16 0.42 8.24 5.28
N TYR A 17 1.48 7.42 5.28
CA TYR A 17 1.42 6.04 5.73
C TYR A 17 1.41 5.94 7.27
N ARG A 18 0.55 5.08 7.82
CA ARG A 18 0.49 4.75 9.25
C ARG A 18 0.15 3.28 9.44
N GLU A 19 0.74 2.71 10.47
CA GLU A 19 0.43 1.36 10.96
C GLU A 19 -0.21 1.44 12.34
N PHE A 20 -1.04 0.45 12.62
CA PHE A 20 -1.78 0.29 13.86
C PHE A 20 -1.69 -1.17 14.29
N ASP A 21 -1.63 -1.38 15.61
CA ASP A 21 -1.73 -2.72 16.17
C ASP A 21 -3.07 -3.36 15.78
N PRO A 22 -3.09 -4.65 15.43
CA PRO A 22 -4.34 -5.36 15.21
C PRO A 22 -5.20 -5.33 16.49
N PRO A 23 -6.54 -5.35 16.37
CA PRO A 23 -7.40 -5.57 17.52
C PRO A 23 -7.03 -6.89 18.22
N ALA A 24 -7.12 -6.95 19.56
CA ALA A 24 -6.71 -8.11 20.37
C ALA A 24 -7.25 -9.47 19.90
N ALA A 25 -8.48 -9.49 19.36
CA ALA A 25 -9.09 -10.71 18.82
C ALA A 25 -8.37 -11.26 17.57
N LEU A 26 -7.59 -10.43 16.87
CA LEU A 26 -6.98 -10.70 15.57
C LEU A 26 -5.44 -10.63 15.57
N GLU A 27 -4.80 -10.29 16.70
CA GLU A 27 -3.33 -10.19 16.84
C GLU A 27 -2.57 -11.46 16.43
N ARG A 28 -3.21 -12.63 16.49
CA ARG A 28 -2.60 -13.90 16.06
C ARG A 28 -2.61 -14.11 14.54
N HIS A 29 -3.32 -13.28 13.80
CA HIS A 29 -3.57 -13.46 12.37
C HIS A 29 -2.94 -12.37 11.52
N PHE A 30 -2.95 -11.12 12.02
CA PHE A 30 -2.39 -9.98 11.30
C PHE A 30 -1.14 -9.45 11.98
N LEU A 31 -0.19 -9.01 11.18
CA LEU A 31 0.97 -8.25 11.64
C LEU A 31 0.57 -6.82 12.02
N CYS A 32 -0.27 -6.17 11.19
CA CYS A 32 -0.78 -4.83 11.45
C CYS A 32 -2.04 -4.53 10.63
N VAL A 33 -2.72 -3.46 11.01
CA VAL A 33 -3.62 -2.70 10.13
C VAL A 33 -2.87 -1.46 9.66
N TRP A 34 -3.02 -1.05 8.42
CA TRP A 34 -2.34 0.13 7.89
C TRP A 34 -3.26 0.98 7.04
N SER A 35 -2.91 2.26 6.93
CA SER A 35 -3.57 3.22 6.05
C SER A 35 -2.55 4.11 5.36
N ASN A 36 -2.85 4.51 4.13
CA ASN A 36 -2.04 5.44 3.38
C ASN A 36 -2.95 6.43 2.64
N THR A 37 -2.95 7.68 3.06
CA THR A 37 -3.63 8.75 2.32
C THR A 37 -2.65 9.39 1.34
N LEU A 38 -2.88 9.16 0.05
CA LEU A 38 -2.00 9.62 -1.01
C LEU A 38 -1.99 11.14 -1.10
N ARG A 39 -0.82 11.71 -1.44
CA ARG A 39 -0.75 13.16 -1.66
C ARG A 39 -1.53 13.53 -2.94
N PRO A 40 -2.16 14.71 -3.02
CA PRO A 40 -2.83 15.15 -4.24
C PRO A 40 -1.90 15.29 -5.46
N ASP A 41 -0.61 15.51 -5.21
CA ASP A 41 0.46 15.62 -6.20
C ASP A 41 1.31 14.36 -6.32
N ALA A 42 0.88 13.24 -5.72
CA ALA A 42 1.58 11.98 -5.83
C ALA A 42 1.62 11.52 -7.31
N GLY A 43 2.80 11.10 -7.76
CA GLY A 43 2.94 10.41 -9.04
C GLY A 43 2.10 9.14 -9.06
N GLY A 44 1.47 8.83 -10.19
CA GLY A 44 0.45 7.77 -10.25
C GLY A 44 0.98 6.36 -10.01
N LEU A 45 2.29 6.11 -10.17
CA LEU A 45 2.89 4.77 -10.12
C LEU A 45 3.52 4.46 -8.75
N SER A 46 2.87 3.59 -7.99
CA SER A 46 3.33 3.07 -6.69
C SER A 46 4.06 1.74 -6.86
N ALA A 47 5.14 1.54 -6.10
CA ALA A 47 5.89 0.29 -6.02
C ALA A 47 5.84 -0.31 -4.61
N VAL A 48 5.45 -1.57 -4.51
CA VAL A 48 5.53 -2.36 -3.28
C VAL A 48 6.85 -3.13 -3.25
N VAL A 49 7.48 -3.17 -2.07
CA VAL A 49 8.74 -3.89 -1.88
C VAL A 49 8.47 -5.38 -1.69
N PRO A 50 9.37 -6.28 -2.15
CA PRO A 50 9.24 -7.70 -1.87
C PRO A 50 9.54 -7.99 -0.39
N ASP A 51 8.50 -8.09 0.43
CA ASP A 51 8.61 -8.40 1.86
C ASP A 51 8.01 -9.77 2.23
N GLY A 52 7.42 -10.48 1.26
CA GLY A 52 6.78 -11.78 1.44
C GLY A 52 5.40 -11.72 2.10
N CYS A 53 4.92 -10.53 2.48
CA CYS A 53 3.64 -10.36 3.17
C CYS A 53 2.47 -10.44 2.18
N VAL A 54 1.29 -10.75 2.71
CA VAL A 54 0.01 -10.71 1.99
C VAL A 54 -0.86 -9.62 2.62
N ASP A 55 -1.43 -8.73 1.82
CA ASP A 55 -2.35 -7.70 2.30
C ASP A 55 -3.76 -7.93 1.74
N ILE A 56 -4.78 -7.85 2.60
CA ILE A 56 -6.17 -7.58 2.17
C ILE A 56 -6.34 -6.06 2.21
N THR A 57 -6.62 -5.45 1.06
CA THR A 57 -6.56 -4.00 0.87
C THR A 57 -7.82 -3.47 0.20
N TRP A 58 -8.30 -2.33 0.69
CA TRP A 58 -9.32 -1.52 0.05
C TRP A 58 -8.68 -0.37 -0.71
N ILE A 59 -8.93 -0.30 -2.03
CA ILE A 59 -8.45 0.74 -2.94
C ILE A 59 -9.65 1.29 -3.71
N ASP A 60 -9.94 2.58 -3.57
CA ASP A 60 -11.03 3.24 -4.31
C ASP A 60 -12.40 2.53 -4.22
N GLY A 61 -12.65 1.83 -3.10
CA GLY A 61 -13.89 1.08 -2.84
C GLY A 61 -13.82 -0.41 -3.22
N ASP A 62 -12.81 -0.83 -3.95
CA ASP A 62 -12.58 -2.23 -4.33
C ASP A 62 -11.73 -2.97 -3.30
N LEU A 63 -12.09 -4.22 -3.03
CA LEU A 63 -11.33 -5.11 -2.16
C LEU A 63 -10.39 -5.99 -2.99
N VAL A 64 -9.09 -5.92 -2.68
CA VAL A 64 -8.01 -6.60 -3.40
C VAL A 64 -7.17 -7.42 -2.42
N VAL A 65 -6.75 -8.60 -2.84
CA VAL A 65 -5.70 -9.37 -2.14
C VAL A 65 -4.39 -9.16 -2.90
N ALA A 66 -3.37 -8.65 -2.21
CA ALA A 66 -2.03 -8.44 -2.75
C ALA A 66 -1.03 -9.37 -2.05
N GLY A 67 -0.02 -9.83 -2.79
CA GLY A 67 1.02 -10.73 -2.30
C GLY A 67 0.72 -12.24 -2.41
N PRO A 68 1.58 -13.11 -1.85
CA PRO A 68 2.79 -12.75 -1.11
C PRO A 68 3.79 -12.02 -1.99
N ASP A 69 4.24 -10.85 -1.56
CA ASP A 69 5.06 -9.99 -2.40
C ASP A 69 6.51 -10.52 -2.47
N VAL A 70 6.77 -11.35 -3.48
CA VAL A 70 8.09 -11.95 -3.76
C VAL A 70 8.88 -11.22 -4.84
N ALA A 71 8.24 -10.27 -5.52
CA ALA A 71 8.83 -9.37 -6.50
C ALA A 71 8.18 -7.98 -6.39
N VAL A 72 8.79 -6.96 -7.01
CA VAL A 72 8.22 -5.61 -6.99
C VAL A 72 6.88 -5.63 -7.69
N ALA A 73 5.81 -5.28 -6.97
CA ALA A 73 4.50 -5.07 -7.54
C ALA A 73 4.31 -3.58 -7.84
N LEU A 74 3.86 -3.27 -9.05
CA LEU A 74 3.53 -1.90 -9.45
C LEU A 74 2.01 -1.76 -9.49
N SER A 75 1.52 -0.61 -9.03
CA SER A 75 0.10 -0.30 -9.07
C SER A 75 -0.11 1.18 -9.32
N THR A 76 -1.10 1.50 -10.14
CA THR A 76 -1.55 2.87 -10.31
C THR A 76 -2.58 3.19 -9.24
N LEU A 77 -2.37 4.26 -8.49
CA LEU A 77 -3.28 4.70 -7.44
C LEU A 77 -3.79 6.11 -7.75
N THR A 78 -5.06 6.36 -7.44
CA THR A 78 -5.69 7.67 -7.62
C THR A 78 -5.07 8.68 -6.63
N PRO A 79 -4.46 9.80 -7.09
CA PRO A 79 -3.94 10.83 -6.19
C PRO A 79 -5.03 11.36 -5.24
N GLY A 80 -4.66 11.61 -3.98
CA GLY A 80 -5.59 12.04 -2.94
C GLY A 80 -6.52 10.96 -2.39
N SER A 81 -6.50 9.72 -2.92
CA SER A 81 -7.29 8.64 -2.35
C SER A 81 -6.67 8.10 -1.06
N THR A 82 -7.46 7.31 -0.31
CA THR A 82 -6.96 6.59 0.86
C THR A 82 -7.04 5.11 0.61
N VAL A 83 -5.91 4.44 0.80
CA VAL A 83 -5.78 3.00 0.78
C VAL A 83 -5.72 2.50 2.22
N ILE A 84 -6.42 1.43 2.53
CA ILE A 84 -6.43 0.81 3.86
C ILE A 84 -6.20 -0.68 3.68
N GLY A 85 -5.37 -1.30 4.51
CA GLY A 85 -5.10 -2.72 4.44
C GLY A 85 -4.87 -3.40 5.78
N THR A 86 -4.92 -4.72 5.77
CA THR A 86 -4.55 -5.59 6.88
C THR A 86 -3.53 -6.61 6.39
N ARG A 87 -2.44 -6.76 7.14
CA ARG A 87 -1.26 -7.52 6.71
C ARG A 87 -1.15 -8.87 7.37
N PHE A 88 -0.90 -9.91 6.57
CA PHE A 88 -0.44 -11.24 7.00
C PHE A 88 1.06 -11.36 6.74
N GLY A 89 1.75 -12.15 7.59
CA GLY A 89 3.17 -12.49 7.44
C GLY A 89 3.41 -13.93 7.04
#